data_AF-A0A7J2JS67-F1
#
_entry.id   AF-A0A7J2JS67-F1
#
_cell.length_a   1.000
_cell.length_b   1.000
_cell.length_c   1.000
_cell.angle_alpha   90.00
_cell.angle_beta   90.00
_cell.angle_gamma   90.00
#
_symmetry.space_group_name_H-M   'P 1'
#
loop_
_entity.id
_entity.type
_entity.pdbx_description
1 polymer ?
#
loop_
_entity_poly.entity_id
_entity_poly.type
_entity_poly.pdbx_seq_one_letter_code
_entity_poly.pdbx_strand_id
1 'polypeptide(L)'
;DHPCILIRLPPKEAQRAGIEFRAYSARCTHLGCVVEYREADGRKIYCPCHAGLFDPATGNPISGPPKKPLPEVKLEIKEDGSIYAVGWVSEGE
;
A
#
# COMPACT_ATOMS: atom_id res chain seq x y z
N ASP A 1 -15.87 1.65 6.97
CA ASP A 1 -15.11 2.37 8.03
C ASP A 1 -13.60 2.05 8.04
N HIS A 2 -13.15 1.04 7.29
CA HIS A 2 -11.73 0.73 7.07
C HIS A 2 -11.30 1.25 5.69
N PRO A 3 -10.79 2.49 5.58
CA PRO A 3 -10.38 3.04 4.29
C PRO A 3 -9.16 2.28 3.76
N CYS A 4 -9.13 2.04 2.45
CA CYS A 4 -8.03 1.36 1.76
C CYS A 4 -7.55 2.20 0.57
N ILE A 5 -6.32 1.96 0.13
CA ILE A 5 -5.73 2.56 -1.05
C ILE A 5 -5.31 1.46 -2.01
N LEU A 6 -5.73 1.57 -3.28
CA LEU A 6 -5.27 0.73 -4.39
C LEU A 6 -4.17 1.48 -5.14
N ILE A 7 -3.06 0.82 -5.40
CA ILE A 7 -1.89 1.38 -6.06
C ILE A 7 -1.57 0.53 -7.29
N ARG A 8 -1.47 1.19 -8.44
CA ARG A 8 -0.88 0.63 -9.65
C ARG A 8 0.63 0.89 -9.60
N LEU A 9 1.41 -0.17 -9.53
CA LEU A 9 2.87 -0.06 -9.53
C LEU A 9 3.36 0.42 -10.91
N PRO A 10 4.39 1.28 -10.97
CA PRO A 10 5.08 1.62 -12.20
C PRO A 10 5.59 0.36 -12.93
N PRO A 11 5.61 0.34 -14.28
CA PRO A 11 5.93 -0.86 -15.05
C PRO A 11 7.22 -1.58 -14.63
N LYS A 12 8.30 -0.84 -14.34
CA LYS A 12 9.58 -1.43 -13.90
C LYS A 12 9.47 -2.09 -12.52
N GLU A 13 8.73 -1.49 -11.60
CA GLU A 13 8.52 -2.01 -10.25
C GLU A 13 7.56 -3.20 -10.27
N ALA A 14 6.48 -3.09 -11.06
CA ALA A 14 5.55 -4.19 -11.29
C ALA A 14 6.25 -5.42 -11.87
N GLN A 15 7.11 -5.24 -12.88
CA GLN A 15 7.90 -6.31 -13.47
C GLN A 15 8.82 -6.98 -12.45
N ARG A 16 9.48 -6.20 -11.58
CA ARG A 16 10.35 -6.72 -10.52
C ARG A 16 9.56 -7.47 -9.45
N ALA A 17 8.38 -6.96 -9.07
CA ALA A 17 7.55 -7.55 -8.02
C ALA A 17 6.70 -8.73 -8.51
N GLY A 18 6.55 -8.91 -9.83
CA GLY A 18 5.67 -9.91 -10.43
C GLY A 18 4.18 -9.61 -10.24
N ILE A 19 3.83 -8.37 -9.88
CA ILE A 19 2.46 -7.95 -9.58
C ILE A 19 2.26 -6.48 -9.98
N GLU A 20 1.13 -6.16 -10.62
CA GLU A 20 0.86 -4.80 -11.12
C GLU A 20 0.13 -3.93 -10.10
N PHE A 21 -0.73 -4.52 -9.26
CA PHE A 21 -1.54 -3.79 -8.30
C PHE A 21 -1.27 -4.27 -6.88
N ARG A 22 -1.16 -3.31 -5.96
CA ARG A 22 -1.11 -3.55 -4.51
C ARG A 22 -2.22 -2.77 -3.84
N ALA A 23 -2.77 -3.29 -2.77
CA ALA A 23 -3.72 -2.55 -1.96
C ALA A 23 -3.41 -2.68 -0.48
N TYR A 24 -3.60 -1.60 0.26
CA TYR A 24 -3.29 -1.53 1.68
C TYR A 24 -4.41 -0.82 2.43
N SER A 25 -4.47 -1.03 3.75
CA SER A 25 -5.15 -0.10 4.64
C SER A 25 -4.59 1.30 4.42
N ALA A 26 -5.48 2.27 4.24
CA ALA A 26 -5.10 3.68 4.15
C ALA A 26 -4.87 4.29 5.54
N ARG A 27 -4.99 3.50 6.61
CA ARG A 27 -4.75 3.95 7.99
C ARG A 27 -3.28 3.75 8.34
N CYS A 28 -2.57 4.85 8.55
CA CYS A 28 -1.17 4.85 8.98
C CYS A 28 -1.00 4.03 10.28
N THR A 29 0.00 3.13 10.30
CA THR A 29 0.27 2.24 11.45
C THR A 29 0.91 2.93 12.66
N HIS A 30 1.16 4.25 12.59
CA HIS A 30 1.58 5.03 13.75
C HIS A 30 0.38 5.37 14.65
N LEU A 31 -0.42 6.37 14.27
CA LEU A 31 -1.57 6.87 15.05
C LEU A 31 -2.86 7.00 14.23
N GLY A 32 -2.91 6.34 13.08
CA GLY A 32 -4.17 6.14 12.36
C GLY A 32 -4.62 7.24 11.39
N CYS A 33 -3.78 8.23 11.08
CA CYS A 33 -4.09 9.19 10.01
C CYS A 33 -4.27 8.49 8.66
N VAL A 34 -5.07 9.08 7.78
CA VAL A 34 -5.22 8.60 6.41
C VAL A 34 -3.94 8.94 5.62
N VAL A 35 -3.40 7.96 4.92
CA VAL A 35 -2.24 8.12 4.04
C VAL A 35 -2.68 8.49 2.62
N GLU A 36 -1.79 9.13 1.88
CA GLU A 36 -1.97 9.50 0.48
C GLU A 36 -0.83 8.94 -0.38
N TYR A 37 -1.10 8.65 -1.64
CA TYR A 37 -0.05 8.30 -2.59
C TYR A 37 0.52 9.57 -3.23
N ARG A 38 1.84 9.75 -3.15
CA ARG A 38 2.53 10.91 -3.70
C ARG A 38 3.43 10.51 -4.85
N GLU A 39 3.04 10.90 -6.06
CA GLU A 39 3.84 10.67 -7.26
C GLU A 39 5.12 11.53 -7.29
N ALA A 40 5.00 12.79 -6.86
CA ALA A 40 6.09 13.77 -6.86
C ALA A 40 7.26 13.40 -5.93
N ASP A 41 6.99 12.70 -4.83
CA ASP A 41 7.98 12.36 -3.80
C ASP A 41 8.63 10.99 -4.06
N GLY A 42 8.89 10.69 -5.33
CA GLY A 42 9.48 9.42 -5.73
C GLY A 42 8.52 8.23 -5.57
N ARG A 43 7.21 8.46 -5.72
CA ARG A 43 6.16 7.43 -5.66
C ARG A 43 6.16 6.69 -4.34
N LYS A 44 5.60 7.33 -3.32
CA LYS A 44 5.57 6.82 -1.94
C LYS A 44 4.16 6.91 -1.38
N ILE A 45 3.86 6.04 -0.42
CA ILE A 45 2.67 6.22 0.42
C ILE A 45 3.09 7.11 1.59
N TYR A 46 2.47 8.26 1.73
CA TYR A 46 2.85 9.29 2.68
C TYR A 46 1.76 9.54 3.71
N CYS A 47 2.16 9.68 4.97
CA CYS A 47 1.29 10.10 6.06
C CYS A 47 1.58 11.57 6.41
N PRO A 48 0.62 12.49 6.22
CA PRO A 48 0.84 13.93 6.41
C PRO A 48 0.97 14.37 7.87
N CYS A 49 0.52 13.57 8.83
CA CYS A 49 0.52 13.97 10.23
C CYS A 49 1.93 14.06 10.84
N HIS A 50 2.81 13.12 10.50
CA HIS A 50 4.16 13.03 11.10
C HIS A 50 5.21 12.60 10.08
N ALA A 51 4.96 12.88 8.80
CA ALA A 51 5.84 12.57 7.68
C ALA A 51 6.29 11.09 7.61
N GLY A 52 5.37 10.16 7.89
CA GLY A 52 5.64 8.73 7.70
C GLY A 52 5.65 8.37 6.22
N LEU A 53 6.64 7.60 5.78
CA LEU A 53 6.75 7.10 4.41
C LEU A 53 6.69 5.59 4.39
N PHE A 54 5.93 5.03 3.44
CA PHE A 54 5.88 3.60 3.17
C PHE A 54 6.18 3.30 1.70
N ASP A 55 6.78 2.14 1.47
CA ASP A 55 7.09 1.60 0.16
C ASP A 55 5.80 1.12 -0.54
N PRO A 56 5.44 1.59 -1.73
CA PRO A 56 4.19 1.19 -2.38
C PRO A 56 4.16 -0.26 -2.87
N ALA A 57 5.32 -0.88 -3.09
CA ALA A 57 5.39 -2.26 -3.58
C ALA A 57 5.27 -3.29 -2.45
N THR A 58 5.57 -2.88 -1.21
CA THR A 58 5.63 -3.79 -0.05
C THR A 58 4.80 -3.33 1.16
N GLY A 59 4.38 -2.08 1.23
CA GLY A 59 3.71 -1.48 2.39
C GLY A 59 4.63 -1.21 3.59
N ASN A 60 5.91 -1.56 3.50
CA ASN A 60 6.88 -1.42 4.59
C ASN A 60 7.21 0.06 4.89
N PRO A 61 7.41 0.43 6.16
CA PRO A 61 7.87 1.78 6.50
C PRO A 61 9.29 2.01 5.96
N ILE A 62 9.49 3.13 5.30
CA ILE A 62 10.79 3.61 4.80
C ILE A 62 11.39 4.62 5.78
N SER A 63 10.56 5.54 6.29
CA SER A 63 10.99 6.57 7.23
C SER A 63 9.84 7.14 8.06
N GLY A 64 10.21 7.95 9.05
CA GLY A 64 9.29 8.55 9.99
C GLY A 64 8.93 7.60 11.15
N PRO A 65 7.93 7.96 11.96
CA PRO A 65 7.58 7.22 13.18
C PRO A 65 7.04 5.78 13.00
N PRO A 66 6.30 5.41 11.92
CA PRO A 66 5.72 4.07 11.79
C PRO A 66 6.79 2.96 11.83
N LYS A 67 6.55 1.90 12.62
CA LYS A 67 7.45 0.73 12.74
C LYS A 67 6.91 -0.56 12.12
N LYS A 68 5.67 -0.55 11.66
CA LYS A 68 4.98 -1.72 11.07
C LYS A 68 4.52 -1.41 9.65
N PRO A 69 4.51 -2.41 8.74
CA PRO A 69 3.94 -2.23 7.40
C PRO A 69 2.46 -1.87 7.47
N LEU A 70 1.96 -1.24 6.40
CA LEU A 70 0.52 -1.10 6.22
C LEU A 70 -0.09 -2.50 6.00
N PRO A 71 -1.20 -2.85 6.68
CA PRO A 71 -1.91 -4.10 6.42
C PRO A 71 -2.29 -4.22 4.94
N GLU A 72 -1.95 -5.34 4.32
CA GLU A 72 -2.20 -5.59 2.90
C GLU A 72 -3.59 -6.19 2.67
N VAL A 73 -4.29 -5.64 1.68
CA VAL A 73 -5.57 -6.16 1.20
C VAL A 73 -5.29 -7.20 0.13
N LYS A 74 -5.84 -8.41 0.30
CA LYS A 74 -5.75 -9.46 -0.70
C LYS A 74 -6.61 -9.10 -1.91
N LEU A 75 -5.98 -9.03 -3.09
CA LEU A 75 -6.64 -8.73 -4.36
C LEU A 75 -6.78 -10.00 -5.22
N GLU A 76 -7.89 -10.11 -5.93
CA GLU A 76 -8.06 -10.99 -7.08
C GLU A 76 -8.24 -10.16 -8.35
N ILE A 77 -7.40 -10.41 -9.36
CA ILE A 77 -7.46 -9.75 -10.65
C ILE A 77 -7.98 -10.77 -11.66
N LYS A 78 -9.08 -10.46 -12.34
CA LYS A 78 -9.67 -11.31 -13.37
C LYS A 78 -9.11 -10.97 -14.75
N GLU A 79 -9.27 -11.88 -15.71
CA GLU A 79 -8.78 -11.72 -17.09
C GLU A 79 -9.41 -10.52 -17.83
N ASP A 80 -10.63 -10.12 -17.44
CA ASP A 80 -11.33 -8.95 -17.97
C ASP A 80 -10.82 -7.61 -17.39
N GLY A 81 -9.83 -7.66 -16.50
CA GLY A 81 -9.26 -6.49 -15.82
C GLY A 81 -10.00 -6.05 -14.55
N SER A 82 -11.07 -6.75 -14.17
CA SER A 82 -11.77 -6.47 -12.91
C SER A 82 -10.89 -6.81 -11.70
N ILE A 83 -10.88 -5.93 -10.69
CA ILE A 83 -10.09 -6.08 -9.47
C ILE A 83 -11.03 -6.18 -8.27
N TYR A 84 -10.92 -7.27 -7.51
CA TYR A 84 -11.74 -7.54 -6.33
C TYR A 84 -10.87 -7.54 -5.08
N ALA A 85 -11.31 -6.84 -4.03
CA ALA A 85 -10.77 -7.02 -2.69
C ALA A 85 -11.46 -8.23 -2.04
N VAL A 86 -10.70 -9.28 -1.74
CA VAL A 86 -11.25 -10.57 -1.27
C VAL A 86 -10.89 -10.89 0.19
N GLY A 87 -10.18 -9.99 0.87
CA GLY A 87 -9.83 -10.12 2.28
C GLY A 87 -8.57 -9.35 2.65
N TRP A 88 -8.00 -9.69 3.80
CA TRP A 88 -6.69 -9.20 4.25
C TRP A 88 -5.66 -10.31 4.07
N VAL A 89 -4.42 -9.94 3.75
CA VAL A 89 -3.29 -10.86 3.89
C VAL A 89 -3.04 -11.03 5.39
N SER A 90 -3.18 -12.24 5.91
CA SER A 90 -2.89 -12.53 7.32
C SER A 90 -1.40 -12.33 7.61
N GLU A 91 -1.07 -11.69 8.73
CA GLU A 91 0.31 -11.67 9.23
C GLU A 91 0.72 -13.09 9.66
N GLY A 92 1.36 -13.84 8.77
CA GLY A 92 2.07 -15.10 9.09
C GLY A 92 1.28 -16.39 8.81
N GLU A 93 1.71 -17.12 7.77
CA GLU A 93 2.41 -18.40 7.97
C GLU A 93 3.92 -18.15 7.82
#